data_AF-A0A972WAY0-F1
#
_entry.id   AF-A0A972WAY0-F1
#
_cell.length_a   1.000
_cell.length_b   1.000
_cell.length_c   1.000
_cell.angle_alpha   90.00
_cell.angle_beta   90.00
_cell.angle_gamma   90.00
#
_symmetry.space_group_name_H-M   'P 1'
#
loop_
_entity.id
_entity.type
_entity.pdbx_description
1 polymer ?
#
loop_
_entity_poly.entity_id
_entity_poly.type
_entity_poly.pdbx_seq_one_letter_code
_entity_poly.pdbx_strand_id
1 'polypeptide(L)'
;MTRRERKKTAQYLDEIVPLQGASHSDVVDYSVSVPFFYAELRARLANGQVTHLMDSRQFLGWLGYGANPTLLFGCGDQRVVVDTGSGLDQTHNMFIARDGGQVPLHG
;
A
#
# COMPACT_ATOMS: atom_id res chain seq x y z
N MET A 1 -7.62 -12.60 7.10
CA MET A 1 -6.15 -12.82 7.18
C MET A 1 -5.72 -13.14 8.61
N THR A 2 -5.10 -14.29 8.83
CA THR A 2 -4.56 -14.74 10.13
C THR A 2 -3.28 -13.98 10.51
N ARG A 3 -2.90 -13.97 11.80
CA ARG A 3 -1.68 -13.29 12.30
C ARG A 3 -0.40 -13.80 11.62
N ARG A 4 -0.35 -15.09 11.26
CA ARG A 4 0.81 -15.71 10.60
C ARG A 4 0.95 -15.28 9.14
N GLU A 5 -0.16 -15.16 8.43
CA GLU A 5 -0.19 -14.67 7.05
C GLU A 5 0.24 -13.20 6.98
N ARG A 6 -0.27 -12.34 7.87
CA ARG A 6 0.15 -10.93 7.96
C ARG A 6 1.65 -10.79 8.16
N LYS A 7 2.26 -11.61 9.03
CA LYS A 7 3.71 -11.58 9.27
C LYS A 7 4.51 -11.99 8.03
N LYS A 8 4.07 -13.02 7.31
CA LYS A 8 4.73 -13.43 6.06
C LYS A 8 4.60 -12.36 4.97
N THR A 9 3.43 -11.74 4.83
CA THR A 9 3.22 -10.64 3.90
C THR A 9 4.10 -9.44 4.25
N ALA A 10 4.18 -9.07 5.53
CA ALA A 10 5.06 -8.00 5.98
C ALA A 10 6.54 -8.27 5.64
N GLN A 11 7.03 -9.48 5.93
CA GLN A 11 8.40 -9.87 5.58
C GLN A 11 8.66 -9.80 4.06
N TYR A 12 7.71 -10.27 3.25
CA TYR A 12 7.82 -10.16 1.80
C TYR A 12 7.87 -8.70 1.35
N LEU A 13 7.02 -7.83 1.91
CA LEU A 13 7.01 -6.40 1.57
C LEU A 13 8.27 -5.68 2.03
N ASP A 14 8.85 -6.05 3.19
CA ASP A 14 10.14 -5.51 3.64
C ASP A 14 11.27 -5.79 2.64
N GLU A 15 11.19 -6.90 1.88
CA GLU A 15 12.18 -7.26 0.86
C GLU A 15 11.96 -6.49 -0.45
N ILE A 16 10.70 -6.31 -0.89
CA ILE A 16 10.41 -5.79 -2.22
C ILE A 16 10.04 -4.30 -2.27
N VAL A 17 9.45 -3.75 -1.19
CA VAL A 17 8.99 -2.35 -1.10
C VAL A 17 9.29 -1.77 0.28
N PRO A 18 10.57 -1.75 0.73
CA PRO A 18 10.92 -1.45 2.10
C PRO A 18 10.45 -0.06 2.56
N LEU A 19 10.10 0.04 3.85
CA LEU A 19 9.83 1.31 4.52
C LEU A 19 11.11 1.96 5.03
N GLN A 20 11.10 3.28 5.15
CA GLN A 20 12.22 4.04 5.69
C GLN A 20 12.35 3.79 7.21
N GLY A 21 13.32 2.97 7.59
CA GLY A 21 13.70 2.74 8.98
C GLY A 21 12.65 1.99 9.81
N ALA A 22 11.73 1.26 9.17
CA ALA A 22 10.68 0.48 9.84
C ALA A 22 10.36 -0.80 9.07
N SER A 23 9.72 -1.77 9.73
CA SER A 23 9.16 -2.95 9.08
C SER A 23 7.66 -2.77 8.83
N HIS A 24 7.16 -3.34 7.73
CA HIS A 24 5.74 -3.49 7.46
C HIS A 24 5.00 -4.24 8.57
N SER A 25 5.70 -5.01 9.42
CA SER A 25 5.08 -5.70 10.56
C SER A 25 4.73 -4.78 11.72
N ASP A 26 5.35 -3.59 11.77
CA ASP A 26 5.13 -2.58 12.81
C ASP A 26 4.02 -1.58 12.44
N VAL A 27 3.54 -1.66 11.19
CA VAL A 27 2.48 -0.81 10.66
C VAL A 27 1.14 -1.23 11.22
N VAL A 28 0.42 -0.27 11.78
CA VAL A 28 -0.93 -0.45 12.31
C VAL A 28 -2.01 0.02 11.33
N ASP A 29 -1.65 0.87 10.37
CA ASP A 29 -2.58 1.46 9.41
C ASP A 29 -1.84 2.00 8.18
N TYR A 30 -2.39 1.73 7.00
CA TYR A 30 -1.99 2.38 5.75
C TYR A 30 -3.02 3.42 5.34
N SER A 31 -2.55 4.59 4.94
CA SER A 31 -3.40 5.64 4.38
C SER A 31 -2.78 6.23 3.14
N VAL A 32 -3.61 6.73 2.24
CA VAL A 32 -3.15 7.45 1.06
C VAL A 32 -3.47 8.92 1.23
N SER A 33 -2.46 9.77 1.12
CA SER A 33 -2.61 11.22 1.12
C SER A 33 -2.48 11.74 -0.31
N VAL A 34 -3.39 12.63 -0.71
CA VAL A 34 -3.36 13.30 -2.01
C VAL A 34 -3.22 14.81 -1.78
N PRO A 35 -2.03 15.30 -1.39
CA PRO A 35 -1.84 16.71 -1.08
C PRO A 35 -1.90 17.61 -2.32
N PHE A 36 -1.52 17.10 -3.50
CA PHE A 36 -1.52 17.83 -4.79
C PHE A 36 -1.76 16.86 -5.96
N PHE A 37 -0.90 16.90 -6.99
CA PHE A 37 -1.01 16.12 -8.24
C PHE A 37 -0.61 14.64 -8.11
N TYR A 38 -0.05 14.23 -6.97
CA TYR A 38 0.36 12.84 -6.75
C TYR A 38 -0.11 12.35 -5.40
N ALA A 39 -0.56 11.10 -5.39
CA ALA A 39 -0.84 10.37 -4.18
C ALA A 39 0.43 9.84 -3.53
N GLU A 40 0.41 9.76 -2.21
CA GLU A 40 1.50 9.24 -1.41
C GLU A 40 0.97 8.23 -0.39
N LEU A 41 1.63 7.07 -0.32
CA LEU A 41 1.38 6.08 0.72
C LEU A 41 2.02 6.51 2.04
N ARG A 42 1.24 6.47 3.11
CA ARG A 42 1.68 6.72 4.49
C ARG A 42 1.44 5.48 5.32
N ALA A 43 2.49 4.99 5.96
CA ALA A 43 2.45 3.85 6.87
C ALA A 43 2.55 4.36 8.31
N ARG A 44 1.49 4.21 9.09
CA ARG A 44 1.47 4.61 10.50
C ARG A 44 1.93 3.44 11.38
N LEU A 45 2.91 3.70 12.22
CA LEU A 45 3.47 2.73 13.17
C LEU A 45 2.70 2.74 14.49
N ALA A 46 2.87 1.69 15.30
CA ALA A 46 2.23 1.56 16.60
C ALA A 46 2.59 2.71 17.59
N ASN A 47 3.75 3.34 17.42
CA ASN A 47 4.20 4.48 18.22
C ASN A 47 3.58 5.82 17.75
N GLY A 48 2.69 5.80 16.75
CA GLY A 48 2.04 6.98 16.19
C GLY A 48 2.87 7.72 15.13
N GLN A 49 4.13 7.35 14.91
CA GLN A 49 4.94 7.92 13.83
C GLN A 49 4.42 7.44 12.47
N VAL A 50 4.64 8.27 11.45
CA VAL A 50 4.35 7.95 10.06
C VAL A 50 5.67 7.78 9.33
N THR A 51 5.80 6.67 8.61
CA THR A 51 6.92 6.39 7.71
C THR A 51 6.43 6.24 6.27
N HIS A 52 7.39 6.25 5.35
CA HIS A 52 7.21 6.25 3.91
C HIS A 52 7.99 5.09 3.28
N LEU A 53 7.68 4.75 2.04
CA LEU A 53 8.52 3.82 1.26
C LEU A 53 9.91 4.42 1.04
N MET A 54 10.94 3.58 1.01
CA MET A 54 12.29 3.99 0.60
C MET A 54 12.30 4.53 -0.83
N ASP A 55 11.57 3.90 -1.75
CA ASP A 55 11.29 4.44 -3.09
C ASP A 55 9.79 4.65 -3.28
N SER A 56 9.36 5.91 -3.21
CA SER A 56 7.95 6.26 -3.38
C SER A 56 7.37 5.84 -4.73
N ARG A 57 8.20 5.69 -5.78
CA ARG A 57 7.75 5.28 -7.13
C ARG A 57 7.25 3.85 -7.20
N GLN A 58 7.61 3.03 -6.21
CA GLN A 58 7.07 1.68 -6.10
C GLN A 58 5.57 1.68 -5.76
N PHE A 59 5.04 2.78 -5.21
CA PHE A 59 3.59 2.94 -5.05
C PHE A 59 2.96 3.34 -6.37
N LEU A 60 2.15 2.46 -6.96
CA LEU A 60 1.49 2.69 -8.25
C LEU A 60 0.05 3.17 -8.09
N GLY A 61 -0.62 2.80 -7.00
CA GLY A 61 -2.01 3.17 -6.79
C GLY A 61 -2.67 2.46 -5.63
N TRP A 62 -3.95 2.76 -5.44
CA TRP A 62 -4.76 2.16 -4.39
C TRP A 62 -6.19 1.92 -4.85
N LEU A 63 -6.89 1.07 -4.11
CA LEU A 63 -8.28 0.77 -4.28
C LEU A 63 -8.99 0.87 -2.93
N GLY A 64 -10.15 1.52 -2.92
CA GLY A 64 -10.93 1.80 -1.71
C GLY A 64 -10.57 3.15 -1.08
N TYR A 65 -11.43 3.60 -0.17
CA TYR A 65 -11.30 4.88 0.53
C TYR A 65 -11.20 4.65 2.04
N GLY A 66 -10.46 5.53 2.73
CA GLY A 66 -10.30 5.47 4.18
C GLY A 66 -9.04 4.73 4.64
N ALA A 67 -9.09 4.20 5.87
CA ALA A 67 -8.00 3.45 6.48
C ALA A 67 -7.89 2.06 5.85
N ASN A 68 -6.66 1.58 5.68
CA ASN A 68 -6.35 0.27 5.09
C ASN A 68 -6.93 0.02 3.69
N PRO A 69 -6.64 0.89 2.69
CA PRO A 69 -7.00 0.61 1.31
C PRO A 69 -6.20 -0.57 0.74
N THR A 70 -6.71 -1.19 -0.33
CA THR A 70 -5.91 -2.16 -1.08
C THR A 70 -4.83 -1.40 -1.85
N LEU A 71 -3.57 -1.82 -1.71
CA LEU A 71 -2.42 -1.13 -2.28
C LEU A 71 -1.88 -1.86 -3.50
N LEU A 72 -1.46 -1.11 -4.51
CA LEU A 72 -0.76 -1.63 -5.67
C LEU A 72 0.67 -1.13 -5.69
N PHE A 73 1.61 -2.07 -5.71
CA PHE A 73 3.02 -1.81 -5.80
C PHE A 73 3.63 -2.31 -7.11
N GLY A 74 4.64 -1.59 -7.59
CA GLY A 74 5.52 -1.99 -8.68
C GLY A 74 6.90 -2.32 -8.14
N CYS A 75 7.38 -3.54 -8.40
CA CYS A 75 8.71 -4.00 -8.06
C CYS A 75 9.36 -4.62 -9.29
N GLY A 76 10.14 -3.81 -10.02
CA GLY A 76 10.65 -4.20 -11.34
C GLY A 76 9.49 -4.46 -12.31
N ASP A 77 9.49 -5.64 -12.94
CA ASP A 77 8.45 -6.07 -13.87
C ASP A 77 7.22 -6.67 -13.18
N GLN A 78 7.25 -6.79 -11.84
CA GLN A 78 6.15 -7.39 -11.07
C GLN A 78 5.23 -6.34 -10.47
N ARG A 79 3.93 -6.64 -10.47
CA ARG A 79 2.90 -5.90 -9.75
C ARG A 79 2.41 -6.71 -8.56
N VAL A 80 2.40 -6.09 -7.39
CA VAL A 80 1.99 -6.72 -6.13
C VAL A 80 0.78 -5.99 -5.56
N VAL A 81 -0.31 -6.74 -5.38
CA VAL A 81 -1.54 -6.25 -4.76
C VAL A 81 -1.57 -6.69 -3.30
N VAL A 82 -1.79 -5.74 -2.40
CA VAL A 82 -1.85 -5.99 -0.95
C VAL A 82 -3.19 -5.52 -0.43
N ASP A 83 -4.04 -6.47 -0.05
CA ASP A 83 -5.24 -6.18 0.74
C ASP A 83 -4.81 -5.94 2.19
N THR A 84 -4.94 -4.68 2.63
CA THR A 84 -4.56 -4.27 3.99
C THR A 84 -5.71 -4.41 4.99
N GLY A 85 -6.89 -4.87 4.55
CA GLY A 85 -7.97 -5.31 5.42
C GLY A 85 -9.13 -4.32 5.61
N SER A 86 -9.29 -3.31 4.75
CA SER A 86 -10.59 -2.64 4.65
C SER A 86 -11.59 -3.59 3.99
N GLY A 87 -12.37 -4.29 4.80
CA GLY A 87 -13.40 -5.24 4.36
C GLY A 87 -14.58 -4.62 3.61
N LEU A 88 -14.45 -3.44 3.01
CA LEU A 88 -15.52 -2.70 2.34
C LEU A 88 -14.97 -2.08 1.07
N ASP A 89 -15.11 -2.83 -0.04
CA ASP A 89 -15.97 -2.45 -1.17
C ASP A 89 -15.48 -3.16 -2.44
N GLN A 90 -15.98 -4.38 -2.66
CA GLN A 90 -15.73 -5.17 -3.88
C GLN A 90 -16.38 -4.56 -5.14
N THR A 91 -17.03 -3.39 -5.01
CA THR A 91 -17.75 -2.74 -6.10
C THR A 91 -16.82 -2.06 -7.11
N HIS A 92 -15.57 -1.79 -6.72
CA HIS A 92 -14.60 -1.10 -7.56
C HIS A 92 -13.49 -2.05 -8.02
N ASN A 93 -13.50 -2.42 -9.31
CA ASN A 93 -12.45 -3.26 -9.92
C ASN A 93 -11.29 -2.42 -10.48
N MET A 94 -11.11 -1.18 -10.01
CA MET A 94 -10.24 -0.20 -10.65
C MET A 94 -9.38 0.54 -9.64
N PHE A 95 -8.06 0.38 -9.76
CA PHE A 95 -7.10 1.13 -8.95
C PHE A 95 -7.05 2.58 -9.42
N ILE A 96 -7.06 3.49 -8.46
CA ILE A 96 -6.71 4.89 -8.68
C ILE A 96 -5.18 4.94 -8.74
N ALA A 97 -4.66 5.39 -9.88
CA ALA A 97 -3.23 5.52 -10.08
C ALA A 97 -2.68 6.65 -9.21
N ARG A 98 -1.39 6.53 -8.86
CA ARG A 98 -0.67 7.54 -8.07
C ARG A 98 -0.74 8.94 -8.70
N ASP A 99 -0.75 9.04 -10.02
CA ASP A 99 -0.81 10.28 -10.80
C ASP A 99 -2.23 10.78 -11.10
N GLY A 100 -3.25 10.14 -10.50
CA GLY A 100 -4.66 10.47 -10.74
C GLY A 100 -5.27 9.80 -11.97
N GLY A 101 -4.52 8.96 -12.68
CA GLY A 101 -5.04 8.08 -13.73
C GLY A 101 -5.77 6.84 -13.19
N GLN A 102 -6.02 5.88 -14.08
CA GLN A 102 -6.59 4.57 -13.75
C GLN A 102 -5.58 3.47 -14.08
N VAL A 103 -5.38 2.50 -13.18
CA VAL A 103 -4.52 1.33 -13.45
C VAL A 103 -5.39 0.10 -13.67
N PRO A 104 -5.41 -0.48 -14.89
CA PRO A 104 -6.08 -1.75 -15.11
C PRO A 104 -5.33 -2.89 -14.43
N LEU A 105 -6.10 -3.81 -13.83
CA LEU A 105 -5.62 -5.01 -13.15
C LEU A 105 -4.89 -5.99 -14.08
N HIS A 106 -5.20 -5.94 -15.39
CA HIS A 106 -4.60 -6.76 -16.42
C HIS A 106 -4.10 -5.87 -17.57
N GLY A 107 -2.84 -6.05 -17.95
CA GLY A 107 -2.26 -5.57 -19.21
C GLY A 107 -1.94 -6.77 -20.07
#